data_AF-A0A0R2TFX1-F1
#
_entry.id   AF-A0A0R2TFX1-F1
#
_cell.length_a   1.000
_cell.length_b   1.000
_cell.length_c   1.000
_cell.angle_alpha   90.00
_cell.angle_beta   90.00
_cell.angle_gamma   90.00
#
_symmetry.space_group_name_H-M   'P 1'
#
loop_
_entity.id
_entity.type
_entity.pdbx_description
1 polymer ?
#
loop_
_entity_poly.entity_id
_entity_poly.type
_entity_poly.pdbx_seq_one_letter_code
_entity_poly.pdbx_strand_id
1 'polypeptide(L)'
;MIDFDDGGFGYRLFDLATVLNRTDRLGEDPAQKQIFLAAYLSQRPLDMIHLPLFSALRAVSYIGWFIPRLDIGSELGRNRHYIDFGLKKLRAYMGN
;
A
#
# COMPACT_ATOMS: atom_id res chain seq x y z
N MET A 1 -7.75 16.36 -1.30
CA MET A 1 -6.67 15.70 -0.54
C MET A 1 -6.06 16.73 0.41
N ILE A 2 -5.62 16.29 1.57
CA ILE A 2 -4.83 17.04 2.57
C ILE A 2 -3.63 16.15 2.95
N ASP A 3 -2.71 16.61 3.81
CA ASP A 3 -1.56 15.83 4.30
C ASP A 3 -0.56 15.46 3.17
N PHE A 4 0.13 16.48 2.65
CA PHE A 4 1.10 16.36 1.54
C PHE A 4 2.55 16.38 2.02
N ASP A 5 2.81 16.19 3.31
CA ASP A 5 4.17 16.27 3.88
C ASP A 5 5.07 15.11 3.40
N ASP A 6 4.46 13.99 2.99
CA ASP A 6 5.13 12.87 2.31
C ASP A 6 5.11 12.98 0.77
N GLY A 7 4.69 14.13 0.23
CA GLY A 7 4.60 14.38 -1.21
C GLY A 7 5.97 14.50 -1.87
N GLY A 8 6.13 13.95 -3.07
CA GLY A 8 7.39 14.01 -3.81
C GLY A 8 7.33 13.39 -5.20
N PHE A 9 8.49 13.27 -5.84
CA PHE A 9 8.62 12.58 -7.12
C PHE A 9 8.52 11.07 -6.93
N GLY A 10 7.71 10.40 -7.75
CA GLY A 10 7.52 8.95 -7.67
C GLY A 10 6.65 8.37 -8.78
N TYR A 11 6.48 7.04 -8.74
CA TYR A 11 5.65 6.31 -9.67
C TYR A 11 4.17 6.34 -9.23
N ARG A 12 3.26 6.56 -10.17
CA ARG A 12 1.79 6.55 -9.92
C ARG A 12 1.28 5.24 -9.35
N LEU A 13 1.93 4.13 -9.69
CA LEU A 13 1.62 2.82 -9.15
C LEU A 13 1.83 2.77 -7.63
N PHE A 14 2.72 3.59 -7.06
CA PHE A 14 2.91 3.71 -5.61
C PHE A 14 1.72 4.39 -4.93
N ASP A 15 1.13 5.41 -5.56
CA ASP A 15 -0.10 6.06 -5.07
C ASP A 15 -1.29 5.11 -5.13
N LEU A 16 -1.47 4.42 -6.26
CA LEU A 16 -2.52 3.40 -6.40
C LEU A 16 -2.35 2.28 -5.38
N ALA A 17 -1.12 1.78 -5.20
CA ALA A 17 -0.79 0.80 -4.18
C ALA A 17 -1.11 1.29 -2.76
N THR A 18 -0.97 2.59 -2.48
CA THR A 18 -1.31 3.18 -1.17
C THR A 18 -2.80 3.04 -0.88
N VAL A 19 -3.66 3.40 -1.83
CA VAL A 19 -5.12 3.29 -1.70
C VAL A 19 -5.54 1.82 -1.61
N LEU A 20 -5.07 0.99 -2.55
CA LEU A 20 -5.44 -0.43 -2.60
C LEU A 20 -5.00 -1.19 -1.34
N ASN A 21 -3.79 -0.93 -0.84
CA ASN A 21 -3.31 -1.56 0.38
C ASN A 21 -4.12 -1.13 1.62
N ARG A 22 -4.68 0.09 1.65
CA ARG A 22 -5.60 0.49 2.71
C ARG A 22 -6.89 -0.33 2.65
N THR A 23 -7.51 -0.42 1.48
CA THR A 23 -8.72 -1.23 1.25
C THR A 23 -8.49 -2.70 1.61
N ASP A 24 -7.33 -3.27 1.26
CA ASP A 24 -6.93 -4.62 1.68
C ASP A 24 -6.88 -4.80 3.20
N ARG A 25 -6.27 -3.85 3.92
CA ARG A 25 -6.12 -3.94 5.38
C ARG A 25 -7.44 -3.76 6.13
N LEU A 26 -8.32 -2.93 5.59
CA LEU A 26 -9.64 -2.67 6.17
C LEU A 26 -10.67 -3.75 5.83
N GLY A 27 -10.33 -4.70 4.95
CA GLY A 27 -11.24 -5.77 4.55
C GLY A 27 -12.48 -5.26 3.82
N GLU A 28 -12.36 -4.13 3.13
CA GLU A 28 -13.49 -3.55 2.38
C GLU A 28 -13.86 -4.45 1.19
N ASP A 29 -15.07 -4.26 0.65
CA ASP A 29 -15.60 -5.05 -0.47
C ASP A 29 -14.61 -5.07 -1.66
N PRO A 30 -14.18 -6.24 -2.15
CA PRO A 30 -13.30 -6.37 -3.31
C PRO A 30 -13.78 -5.58 -4.55
N ALA A 31 -15.09 -5.38 -4.72
CA ALA A 31 -15.65 -4.58 -5.79
C ALA A 31 -15.17 -3.11 -5.78
N GLN A 32 -14.90 -2.55 -4.59
CA GLN A 32 -14.44 -1.16 -4.45
C GLN A 32 -13.09 -0.92 -5.13
N LYS A 33 -12.17 -1.90 -5.09
CA LYS A 33 -10.87 -1.80 -5.77
C LYS A 33 -11.04 -1.72 -7.27
N GLN A 34 -11.96 -2.52 -7.81
CA GLN A 34 -12.22 -2.55 -9.25
C GLN A 34 -12.86 -1.25 -9.72
N ILE A 35 -13.83 -0.73 -8.96
CA ILE A 35 -14.46 0.57 -9.23
C ILE A 35 -13.42 1.69 -9.18
N PHE A 36 -12.58 1.72 -8.14
CA PHE A 36 -11.52 2.73 -8.00
C PHE A 36 -10.53 2.68 -9.17
N LEU A 37 -10.04 1.50 -9.53
CA LEU A 37 -9.11 1.33 -10.65
C LEU A 37 -9.74 1.72 -11.99
N ALA A 38 -10.98 1.30 -12.24
CA ALA A 38 -11.70 1.67 -13.46
C ALA A 38 -11.89 3.19 -13.55
N ALA A 39 -12.27 3.85 -12.44
CA ALA A 39 -12.41 5.31 -12.39
C ALA A 39 -11.07 6.02 -12.67
N TYR A 40 -9.98 5.58 -12.04
CA TYR A 40 -8.66 6.16 -12.29
C TYR A 40 -8.23 6.00 -13.75
N LEU A 41 -8.35 4.79 -14.29
CA LEU A 41 -7.94 4.45 -15.67
C LEU A 41 -8.82 5.15 -16.72
N SER A 42 -10.07 5.49 -16.40
CA SER A 42 -10.93 6.29 -17.28
C SER A 42 -10.41 7.71 -17.50
N GLN A 43 -9.70 8.26 -16.51
CA GLN A 43 -9.11 9.60 -16.59
C GLN A 43 -7.68 9.56 -17.11
N ARG A 44 -6.95 8.47 -16.82
CA ARG A 44 -5.55 8.35 -17.18
C ARG A 44 -5.14 6.91 -17.44
N PRO A 45 -4.78 6.55 -18.69
CA PRO A 45 -4.15 5.28 -19.00
C PRO A 45 -2.85 5.11 -18.21
N LEU A 46 -2.64 3.91 -17.67
CA LEU A 46 -1.45 3.55 -16.92
C LEU A 46 -1.16 2.07 -17.15
N ASP A 47 0.11 1.74 -17.40
CA ASP A 47 0.56 0.35 -17.42
C ASP A 47 0.56 -0.21 -15.98
N MET A 48 -0.23 -1.26 -15.79
CA MET A 48 -0.49 -1.87 -14.48
C MET A 48 0.38 -3.10 -14.22
N ILE A 49 1.25 -3.51 -15.15
CA ILE A 49 2.03 -4.75 -15.05
C ILE A 49 2.85 -4.84 -13.76
N HIS A 50 3.37 -3.70 -13.27
CA HIS A 50 4.15 -3.63 -12.05
C HIS A 50 3.35 -3.29 -10.79
N LEU A 51 2.02 -3.19 -10.85
CA LEU A 51 1.19 -2.91 -9.67
C LEU A 51 1.43 -3.91 -8.52
N PRO A 52 1.59 -5.22 -8.75
CA PRO A 52 1.91 -6.17 -7.67
C PRO A 52 3.24 -5.84 -6.96
N LEU A 53 4.28 -5.45 -7.72
CA LEU A 53 5.57 -5.02 -7.16
C LEU A 53 5.40 -3.76 -6.29
N PHE A 54 4.74 -2.72 -6.81
CA PHE A 54 4.49 -1.49 -6.05
C PHE A 54 3.61 -1.73 -4.81
N SER A 55 2.67 -2.67 -4.89
CA SER A 55 1.88 -3.10 -3.74
C SER A 55 2.74 -3.69 -2.63
N ALA A 56 3.72 -4.53 -2.99
CA ALA A 56 4.68 -5.09 -2.05
C ALA A 56 5.65 -4.04 -1.48
N LEU A 57 6.25 -3.20 -2.33
CA LEU A 57 7.13 -2.11 -1.91
C LEU A 57 6.43 -1.14 -0.96
N ARG A 58 5.20 -0.74 -1.27
CA ARG A 58 4.41 0.13 -0.41
C ARG A 58 4.06 -0.53 0.92
N ALA A 59 3.82 -1.84 0.93
CA ALA A 59 3.50 -2.58 2.15
C ALA A 59 4.68 -2.63 3.12
N VAL A 60 5.92 -2.78 2.61
CA VAL A 60 7.11 -2.80 3.46
C VAL A 60 7.56 -1.40 3.90
N SER A 61 7.24 -0.35 3.15
CA SER A 61 7.61 1.02 3.56
C SER A 61 6.93 1.47 4.86
N TYR A 62 5.74 0.93 5.18
CA TYR A 62 5.11 1.16 6.48
C TYR A 62 5.98 0.65 7.64
N ILE A 63 6.70 -0.47 7.48
CA ILE A 63 7.54 -1.02 8.55
C ILE A 63 8.63 -0.01 8.93
N GLY A 64 9.27 0.60 7.94
CA GLY A 64 10.30 1.63 8.15
C GLY A 64 9.76 2.86 8.88
N TRP A 65 8.49 3.20 8.71
CA TRP A 65 7.85 4.28 9.47
C TRP A 65 7.74 3.97 10.97
N PHE A 66 7.48 2.71 11.34
CA PHE A 66 7.26 2.34 12.75
C PHE A 66 8.54 1.98 13.51
N ILE A 67 9.60 1.51 12.83
CA ILE A 67 10.87 1.11 13.47
C ILE A 67 11.45 2.19 14.42
N PRO A 68 11.56 3.47 14.04
CA PRO A 68 12.12 4.49 14.93
C PRO A 68 11.18 4.91 16.07
N ARG A 69 9.98 4.30 16.18
CA ARG A 69 8.90 4.66 17.11
C ARG A 69 8.46 3.50 17.98
N LEU A 70 9.19 2.38 17.98
CA LEU A 70 8.76 1.12 18.63
C LEU A 70 8.53 1.23 20.14
N ASP A 71 9.22 2.16 20.80
CA ASP A 71 9.12 2.46 22.23
C ASP A 71 7.90 3.33 22.59
N ILE A 72 7.19 3.86 21.59
CA ILE A 72 6.06 4.75 21.80
C ILE A 72 4.76 3.93 21.85
N GLY A 73 4.17 3.77 23.04
CA GLY A 73 2.80 3.26 23.21
C GLY A 73 2.48 1.97 22.44
N SER A 74 1.51 2.04 21.52
CA SER A 74 1.02 0.89 20.73
C SER A 74 1.82 0.58 19.46
N GLU A 75 2.92 1.29 19.21
CA GLU A 75 3.62 1.24 17.92
C GLU A 75 4.29 -0.13 17.67
N LEU A 76 4.68 -0.86 18.71
CA LEU A 76 5.16 -2.24 18.58
C LEU A 76 4.10 -3.17 17.95
N GLY A 77 2.85 -3.09 18.42
CA GLY A 77 1.75 -3.88 17.89
C GLY A 77 1.39 -3.48 16.46
N ARG A 78 1.43 -2.18 16.15
CA ARG A 78 1.24 -1.67 14.78
C ARG A 78 2.35 -2.15 13.86
N ASN A 79 3.60 -2.07 14.28
CA ASN A 79 4.74 -2.57 13.50
C ASN A 79 4.57 -4.05 13.14
N ARG A 80 4.14 -4.88 14.10
CA ARG A 80 3.85 -6.30 13.84
C ARG A 80 2.78 -6.50 12.78
N HIS A 81 1.67 -5.75 12.85
CA HIS A 81 0.63 -5.78 11.82
C HIS A 81 1.18 -5.45 10.42
N TYR A 82 2.04 -4.44 10.31
CA TYR A 82 2.65 -4.06 9.02
C TYR A 82 3.70 -5.05 8.53
N ILE A 83 4.42 -5.73 9.43
CA ILE A 83 5.29 -6.86 9.06
C ILE A 83 4.47 -7.98 8.44
N ASP A 84 3.40 -8.42 9.11
CA ASP A 84 2.57 -9.53 8.63
C ASP A 84 1.91 -9.18 7.28
N PHE A 85 1.41 -7.94 7.13
CA PHE A 85 0.87 -7.45 5.86
C PHE A 85 1.93 -7.35 4.76
N GLY A 86 3.13 -6.84 5.08
CA GLY A 86 4.25 -6.74 4.16
C GLY A 86 4.69 -8.10 3.63
N LEU A 87 4.82 -9.09 4.52
CA LEU A 87 5.16 -10.48 4.15
C LEU A 87 4.08 -11.10 3.24
N LYS A 88 2.80 -10.87 3.53
CA LYS A 88 1.69 -11.33 2.66
C LYS A 88 1.83 -10.76 1.24
N LYS A 89 2.12 -9.47 1.11
CA LYS A 89 2.24 -8.80 -0.19
C LYS A 89 3.49 -9.23 -0.96
N LEU A 90 4.62 -9.40 -0.27
CA LEU A 90 5.85 -9.92 -0.86
C LEU A 90 5.67 -11.33 -1.41
N ARG A 91 5.07 -12.24 -0.63
CA ARG A 91 4.79 -13.62 -1.05
C ARG A 91 3.90 -13.66 -2.30
N ALA A 92 2.80 -12.90 -2.28
CA ALA A 92 1.91 -12.76 -3.42
C ALA A 92 2.62 -12.25 -4.68
N TYR A 93 3.59 -11.33 -4.55
CA TYR A 93 4.40 -10.86 -5.67
C TYR A 93 5.38 -11.92 -6.19
N MET A 94 6.01 -12.68 -5.28
CA MET A 94 6.97 -13.73 -5.63
C MET A 94 6.33 -15.01 -6.19
N GLY A 95 5.00 -15.14 -6.13
CA GLY A 95 4.27 -16.33 -6.55
C GLY A 95 4.30 -17.47 -5.52
N ASN A 96 4.56 -17.16 -4.25
CA ASN A 96 4.62 -18.10 -3.12
C ASN A 96 3.44 -17.96 -2.17
#